data_AF-A0A962NWR7-F1
#
_entry.id   AF-A0A962NWR7-F1
#
_cell.length_a   1.000
_cell.length_b   1.000
_cell.length_c   1.000
_cell.angle_alpha   90.00
_cell.angle_beta   90.00
_cell.angle_gamma   90.00
#
_symmetry.space_group_name_H-M   'P 1'
#
loop_
_entity.id
_entity.type
_entity.pdbx_description
1 polymer ?
#
loop_
_entity_poly.entity_id
_entity_poly.type
_entity_poly.pdbx_seq_one_letter_code
_entity_poly.pdbx_strand_id
1 'polypeptide(L)'
;MKSQEKAATAFSAFDEAESWFRENKINSDSVNFASYEQSELALNYGATILAGTGKKINGDNIGFVIEVIIGQGVVFGEFIEPYGVATWHKNASMQAKIAGKPLVEVLQAMAKAHKEKYTNEE
;
A
#
# COMPACT_ATOMS: atom_id res chain seq x y z
N MET A 1 -18.28 16.58 7.03
CA MET A 1 -17.37 17.19 6.03
C MET A 1 -16.05 16.44 5.91
N LYS A 2 -15.22 16.31 6.97
CA LYS A 2 -13.90 15.63 6.90
C LYS A 2 -13.89 14.19 6.32
N SER A 3 -14.98 13.43 6.41
CA SER A 3 -15.05 12.07 5.86
C SER A 3 -15.23 12.03 4.34
N GLN A 4 -15.94 13.00 3.76
CA GLN A 4 -16.17 13.07 2.32
C GLN A 4 -14.92 13.55 1.58
N GLU A 5 -14.20 14.51 2.15
CA GLU A 5 -12.93 15.00 1.59
C GLU A 5 -11.87 13.91 1.53
N LYS A 6 -11.71 13.14 2.62
CA LYS A 6 -10.80 11.99 2.65
C LYS A 6 -11.16 10.91 1.64
N ALA A 7 -12.47 10.63 1.48
CA ALA A 7 -12.93 9.70 0.47
C ALA A 7 -12.59 10.21 -0.94
N ALA A 8 -12.82 11.49 -1.22
CA ALA A 8 -12.49 12.09 -2.51
C ALA A 8 -10.98 12.00 -2.80
N THR A 9 -10.11 12.36 -1.85
CA THR A 9 -8.66 12.24 -2.02
C THR A 9 -8.23 10.80 -2.28
N ALA A 10 -8.80 9.84 -1.53
CA ALA A 10 -8.50 8.43 -1.71
C ALA A 10 -8.91 7.92 -3.10
N PHE A 11 -10.09 8.30 -3.60
CA PHE A 11 -10.54 7.93 -4.94
C PHE A 11 -9.70 8.60 -6.03
N SER A 12 -9.38 9.89 -5.91
CA SER A 12 -8.49 10.56 -6.87
C SER A 12 -7.11 9.90 -6.91
N ALA A 13 -6.55 9.53 -5.75
CA ALA A 13 -5.28 8.82 -5.68
C ALA A 13 -5.38 7.42 -6.32
N PHE A 14 -6.52 6.74 -6.16
CA PHE A 14 -6.75 5.44 -6.79
C PHE A 14 -6.88 5.55 -8.32
N ASP A 15 -7.61 6.54 -8.81
CA ASP A 15 -7.77 6.82 -10.24
C ASP A 15 -6.40 7.14 -10.89
N GLU A 16 -5.56 7.92 -10.20
CA GLU A 16 -4.17 8.22 -10.62
C GLU A 16 -3.28 6.96 -10.61
N ALA A 17 -3.61 5.96 -9.79
CA ALA A 17 -2.89 4.69 -9.71
C ALA A 17 -3.26 3.67 -10.80
N GLU A 18 -4.32 3.92 -11.58
CA GLU A 18 -4.79 3.03 -12.67
C GLU A 18 -3.67 2.62 -13.64
N SER A 19 -2.80 3.56 -14.03
CA SER A 19 -1.70 3.27 -14.95
C SER A 19 -0.70 2.29 -14.34
N TRP A 20 -0.38 2.44 -13.05
CA TRP A 20 0.50 1.52 -12.35
C TRP A 20 -0.13 0.13 -12.20
N PHE A 21 -1.42 0.04 -11.89
CA PHE A 21 -2.12 -1.26 -11.84
C PHE A 21 -2.08 -1.96 -13.20
N ARG A 22 -2.39 -1.24 -14.28
CA ARG A 22 -2.36 -1.76 -15.65
C ARG A 22 -0.96 -2.25 -16.05
N GLU A 23 0.08 -1.46 -15.80
CA GLU A 23 1.47 -1.83 -16.10
C GLU A 23 1.92 -3.08 -15.35
N ASN A 24 1.46 -3.23 -14.11
CA ASN A 24 1.75 -4.38 -13.27
C ASN A 24 0.78 -5.56 -13.47
N LYS A 25 -0.11 -5.46 -14.46
CA LYS A 25 -1.09 -6.49 -14.81
C LYS A 25 -1.99 -6.85 -13.63
N ILE A 26 -2.41 -5.85 -12.86
CA ILE A 26 -3.33 -5.96 -11.74
C ILE A 26 -4.74 -5.63 -12.25
N ASN A 27 -5.72 -6.44 -11.88
CA ASN A 27 -7.12 -6.13 -12.12
C ASN A 27 -7.57 -5.08 -11.09
N SER A 28 -7.73 -3.82 -11.51
CA SER A 28 -8.15 -2.72 -10.64
C SER A 28 -9.45 -3.00 -9.89
N ASP A 29 -10.41 -3.69 -10.52
CA ASP A 29 -11.71 -4.04 -9.88
C ASP A 29 -11.56 -5.01 -8.71
N SER A 30 -10.42 -5.71 -8.62
CA SER A 30 -10.12 -6.62 -7.51
C SER A 30 -9.40 -5.94 -6.34
N VAL A 31 -9.01 -4.67 -6.51
CA VAL A 31 -8.19 -3.97 -5.53
C VAL A 31 -9.04 -3.56 -4.33
N ASN A 32 -8.55 -3.92 -3.14
CA ASN A 32 -9.09 -3.47 -1.87
C ASN A 32 -7.95 -2.83 -1.07
N PHE A 33 -8.14 -1.58 -0.67
CA PHE A 33 -7.09 -0.76 -0.08
C PHE A 33 -7.61 0.13 1.05
N ALA A 34 -6.66 0.61 1.86
CA ALA A 34 -6.84 1.77 2.71
C ALA A 34 -5.90 2.89 2.27
N SER A 35 -6.35 4.13 2.43
CA SER A 35 -5.57 5.33 2.17
C SER A 35 -5.02 5.96 3.45
N TYR A 36 -3.84 6.55 3.35
CA TYR A 36 -3.19 7.31 4.41
C TYR A 36 -2.61 8.60 3.84
N GLU A 37 -2.94 9.72 4.46
CA GLU A 37 -2.54 11.07 4.02
C GLU A 37 -1.54 11.73 4.98
N GLN A 38 -1.11 10.99 6.01
CA GLN A 38 -0.16 11.50 7.00
C GLN A 38 1.23 11.55 6.39
N SER A 39 1.79 12.76 6.25
CA SER A 39 3.12 12.95 5.65
C SER A 39 4.23 12.19 6.38
N GLU A 40 4.10 11.96 7.69
CA GLU A 40 5.08 11.19 8.47
C GLU A 40 5.09 9.68 8.14
N LEU A 41 4.05 9.19 7.48
CA LEU A 41 3.97 7.80 7.02
C LEU A 41 4.50 7.60 5.61
N ALA A 42 4.68 8.68 4.84
CA ALA A 42 5.09 8.61 3.45
C ALA A 42 6.62 8.74 3.32
N LEU A 43 7.19 8.04 2.36
CA LEU A 43 8.55 8.31 1.87
C LEU A 43 8.59 9.64 1.12
N ASN A 44 7.56 9.93 0.33
CA ASN A 44 7.47 11.13 -0.50
C ASN A 44 6.52 12.15 0.13
N TYR A 45 7.03 13.35 0.40
CA TYR A 45 6.24 14.41 1.01
C TYR A 45 5.05 14.80 0.13
N GLY A 46 3.86 14.85 0.74
CA GLY A 46 2.62 15.20 0.04
C GLY A 46 1.96 14.03 -0.69
N ALA A 47 2.51 12.81 -0.61
CA ALA A 47 1.89 11.64 -1.20
C ALA A 47 0.75 11.08 -0.34
N THR A 48 -0.28 10.58 -1.01
CA THR A 48 -1.29 9.70 -0.43
C THR A 48 -0.82 8.26 -0.60
N ILE A 49 -0.76 7.52 0.50
CA ILE A 49 -0.33 6.13 0.51
C ILE A 49 -1.55 5.24 0.34
N LEU A 50 -1.54 4.35 -0.64
CA LEU A 50 -2.54 3.29 -0.80
C LEU A 50 -1.88 1.96 -0.44
N ALA A 51 -2.38 1.31 0.60
CA ALA A 51 -1.89 -0.01 1.03
C ALA A 51 -3.04 -1.01 1.01
N GLY A 52 -2.82 -2.17 0.40
CA GLY A 52 -3.91 -3.10 0.16
C GLY A 52 -3.51 -4.38 -0.54
N THR A 53 -4.54 -5.04 -1.07
CA THR A 53 -4.41 -6.29 -1.81
C THR A 53 -5.18 -6.21 -3.11
N GLY A 54 -4.81 -7.05 -4.07
CA GLY A 54 -5.54 -7.21 -5.33
C GLY A 54 -5.22 -8.55 -5.97
N LYS A 55 -5.64 -8.71 -7.22
CA LYS A 55 -5.33 -9.86 -8.06
C LYS A 55 -4.65 -9.43 -9.34
N LYS A 56 -3.60 -10.15 -9.73
CA LYS A 56 -3.06 -10.07 -11.08
C LYS A 56 -4.04 -10.69 -12.09
N ILE A 57 -3.91 -10.32 -13.36
CA ILE A 57 -4.74 -10.88 -14.44
C ILE A 57 -4.62 -12.40 -14.60
N ASN A 58 -3.52 -12.99 -14.12
CA ASN A 58 -3.30 -14.45 -14.10
C ASN A 58 -3.97 -15.15 -12.91
N GLY A 59 -4.60 -14.40 -12.00
CA GLY A 59 -5.29 -14.92 -10.82
C GLY A 59 -4.50 -14.84 -9.51
N ASP A 60 -3.22 -14.49 -9.54
CA ASP A 60 -2.38 -14.44 -8.33
C ASP A 60 -2.79 -13.30 -7.39
N ASN A 61 -2.91 -13.61 -6.10
CA ASN A 61 -3.14 -12.58 -5.09
C ASN A 61 -1.85 -11.81 -4.81
N ILE A 62 -1.96 -10.49 -4.73
CA ILE A 62 -0.85 -9.58 -4.44
C ILE A 62 -1.17 -8.67 -3.27
N GLY A 63 -0.14 -8.33 -2.52
CA GLY A 63 -0.15 -7.25 -1.54
C GLY A 63 0.66 -6.10 -2.12
N PHE A 64 0.24 -4.86 -1.87
CA PHE A 64 0.96 -3.69 -2.37
C PHE A 64 0.92 -2.54 -1.38
N VAL A 65 1.90 -1.67 -1.53
CA VAL A 65 1.90 -0.32 -0.98
C VAL A 65 2.42 0.62 -2.06
N ILE A 66 1.65 1.66 -2.37
CA ILE A 66 2.01 2.67 -3.35
C ILE A 66 1.84 4.06 -2.74
N GLU A 67 2.62 5.01 -3.21
CA GLU A 67 2.51 6.42 -2.88
C GLU A 67 2.15 7.21 -4.13
N VAL A 68 1.09 7.99 -4.03
CA VAL A 68 0.49 8.73 -5.13
C VAL A 68 0.52 10.21 -4.82
N ILE A 69 1.06 11.02 -5.72
CA ILE A 69 0.93 12.48 -5.68
C ILE A 69 -0.05 12.89 -6.77
N ILE A 70 -1.15 13.54 -6.38
CA ILE A 70 -2.18 14.00 -7.33
C ILE A 70 -1.55 14.93 -8.38
N GLY A 71 -1.82 14.65 -9.66
CA GLY A 71 -1.21 15.35 -10.80
C GLY A 71 0.18 14.85 -11.21
N GLN A 72 0.78 13.91 -10.48
CA GLN A 72 2.03 13.22 -10.86
C GLN A 72 1.85 11.71 -11.04
N GLY A 73 0.84 11.12 -10.41
CA GLY A 73 0.60 9.67 -10.42
C GLY A 73 1.35 8.95 -9.30
N VAL A 74 1.62 7.66 -9.52
CA VAL A 74 2.39 6.82 -8.58
C VAL A 74 3.85 7.22 -8.62
N VAL A 75 4.35 7.77 -7.52
CA VAL A 75 5.76 8.18 -7.36
C VAL A 75 6.61 7.12 -6.67
N PHE A 76 5.97 6.17 -6.00
CA PHE A 76 6.60 4.98 -5.43
C PHE A 76 5.60 3.83 -5.41
N GLY A 77 6.06 2.61 -5.69
CA GLY A 77 5.19 1.45 -5.59
C GLY A 77 5.96 0.16 -5.39
N GLU A 78 5.47 -0.66 -4.47
CA GLU A 78 6.12 -1.92 -4.12
C GLU A 78 5.12 -3.02 -3.78
N PHE A 79 5.50 -4.25 -4.10
CA PHE A 79 4.77 -5.44 -3.70
C PHE A 79 5.19 -5.91 -2.31
N ILE A 80 4.19 -6.26 -1.51
CA ILE A 80 4.39 -6.86 -0.19
C ILE A 80 4.14 -8.35 -0.31
N GLU A 81 5.18 -9.15 -0.04
CA GLU A 81 5.10 -10.60 -0.06
C GLU A 81 5.48 -11.18 1.30
N PRO A 82 4.71 -12.14 1.85
CA PRO A 82 3.47 -12.69 1.29
C PRO A 82 2.34 -11.66 1.29
N TYR A 83 1.43 -11.74 0.32
CA TYR A 83 0.37 -10.74 0.08
C TYR A 83 -0.47 -10.43 1.34
N GLY A 84 -0.67 -11.44 2.19
CA GLY A 84 -1.44 -11.31 3.43
C GLY A 84 -0.88 -10.28 4.40
N VAL A 85 0.43 -10.00 4.37
CA VAL A 85 1.05 -8.99 5.23
C VAL A 85 0.55 -7.59 4.90
N ALA A 86 0.20 -7.30 3.64
CA ALA A 86 -0.38 -6.02 3.27
C ALA A 86 -1.72 -5.74 3.99
N THR A 87 -2.46 -6.79 4.38
CA THR A 87 -3.71 -6.64 5.15
C THR A 87 -3.49 -6.13 6.57
N TRP A 88 -2.25 -6.17 7.07
CA TRP A 88 -1.87 -5.66 8.39
C TRP A 88 -1.56 -4.16 8.38
N HIS A 89 -1.82 -3.46 7.28
CA HIS A 89 -1.57 -2.03 7.07
C HIS A 89 -2.04 -1.14 8.24
N LYS A 90 -3.15 -1.47 8.91
CA LYS A 90 -3.60 -0.72 10.11
C LYS A 90 -2.61 -0.81 11.26
N ASN A 91 -2.16 -2.02 11.61
CA ASN A 91 -1.15 -2.21 12.66
C ASN A 91 0.20 -1.61 12.24
N ALA A 92 0.63 -1.84 11.00
CA ALA A 92 1.85 -1.26 10.45
C ALA A 92 1.83 0.27 10.52
N SER A 93 0.70 0.91 10.21
CA SER A 93 0.56 2.38 10.30
C SER A 93 0.70 2.91 11.73
N MET A 94 0.25 2.17 12.74
CA MET A 94 0.46 2.57 14.14
C MET A 94 1.93 2.43 14.56
N GLN A 95 2.56 1.31 14.19
CA GLN A 95 3.99 1.09 14.46
C GLN A 95 4.88 2.10 13.74
N ALA A 96 4.55 2.43 12.49
CA ALA A 96 5.22 3.44 11.68
C ALA A 96 5.18 4.82 12.37
N LYS A 97 4.02 5.24 12.87
CA LYS A 97 3.89 6.50 13.65
C LYS A 97 4.74 6.51 14.91
N ILE A 98 4.73 5.40 15.66
CA ILE A 98 5.49 5.30 16.92
C ILE A 98 7.01 5.30 16.63
N ALA A 99 7.43 4.60 15.59
CA ALA A 99 8.84 4.48 15.22
C ALA A 99 9.38 5.67 14.41
N GLY A 100 8.52 6.58 13.95
CA GLY A 100 8.90 7.66 13.05
C GLY A 100 9.41 7.15 11.71
N LYS A 101 8.80 6.09 11.16
CA LYS A 101 9.21 5.45 9.93
C LYS A 101 8.10 5.47 8.87
N PRO A 102 8.45 5.43 7.58
CA PRO A 102 7.48 5.23 6.51
C PRO A 102 6.71 3.91 6.65
N LEU A 103 5.44 3.92 6.22
CA LEU A 103 4.56 2.74 6.29
C LEU A 103 5.11 1.55 5.50
N VAL A 104 5.69 1.82 4.32
CA VAL A 104 6.28 0.76 3.48
C VAL A 104 7.41 0.04 4.19
N GLU A 105 8.31 0.75 4.88
CA GLU A 105 9.42 0.12 5.60
C GLU A 105 8.92 -0.84 6.69
N VAL A 106 7.86 -0.46 7.40
CA VAL A 106 7.27 -1.32 8.43
C VAL A 106 6.60 -2.54 7.80
N LEU A 107 5.89 -2.39 6.69
CA LEU A 107 5.28 -3.51 5.97
C LEU A 107 6.34 -4.48 5.41
N GLN A 108 7.44 -3.96 4.86
CA GLN A 108 8.57 -4.77 4.40
C GLN A 108 9.24 -5.51 5.56
N ALA A 109 9.45 -4.85 6.70
CA ALA A 109 10.01 -5.50 7.89
C ALA A 109 9.10 -6.62 8.42
N MET A 110 7.78 -6.39 8.45
CA MET A 110 6.80 -7.42 8.80
C MET A 110 6.81 -8.59 7.81
N ALA A 111 6.90 -8.30 6.51
CA ALA A 111 7.00 -9.30 5.46
C ALA A 111 8.25 -10.17 5.60
N LYS A 112 9.40 -9.54 5.86
CA LYS A 112 10.66 -10.22 6.11
C LYS A 112 10.57 -11.12 7.36
N ALA A 113 10.07 -10.58 8.48
CA ALA A 113 9.89 -11.36 9.71
C ALA A 113 8.92 -12.54 9.53
N HIS A 114 7.85 -12.35 8.74
CA HIS A 114 6.94 -13.45 8.39
C HIS A 114 7.68 -14.54 7.61
N LYS A 115 8.45 -14.18 6.57
CA LYS A 115 9.23 -15.16 5.80
C LYS A 115 10.19 -15.93 6.72
N GLU A 116 10.99 -15.23 7.52
CA GLU A 116 11.96 -15.85 8.43
C GLU A 116 11.31 -16.80 9.45
N LYS A 117 10.11 -16.50 9.92
CA LYS A 117 9.39 -17.38 10.86
C LYS A 117 8.95 -18.68 10.22
N TYR A 118 8.47 -18.65 8.97
CA TYR A 118 7.88 -19.81 8.30
C TYR A 118 8.82 -20.53 7.33
N THR A 119 10.01 -19.99 7.05
CA THR A 119 11.07 -20.69 6.30
C THR A 119 11.92 -21.61 7.20
N ASN A 120 11.89 -21.41 8.53
CA ASN A 120 12.60 -22.26 9.50
C ASN A 120 11.73 -23.41 10.06
N GLU A 121 10.53 -23.60 9.51
CA GLU A 121 9.57 -24.64 9.93
C GLU A 121 9.45 -25.80 8.90
N GLU A 122 10.31 -25.83 7.87
CA GLU A 122 10.48 -26.95 6.92
C GLU A 122 11.80 -27.71 7.17
#